data_AF-A0AAN9VQZ6-F1
#
_entry.id   AF-A0AAN9VQZ6-F1
#
_cell.length_a   1.000
_cell.length_b   1.000
_cell.length_c   1.000
_cell.angle_alpha   90.00
_cell.angle_beta   90.00
_cell.angle_gamma   90.00
#
_symmetry.space_group_name_H-M   'P 1'
#
loop_
_entity.id
_entity.type
_entity.pdbx_description
1 polymer ?
#
loop_
_entity_poly.entity_id
_entity_poly.type
_entity_poly.pdbx_seq_one_letter_code
_entity_poly.pdbx_strand_id
1 'polypeptide(L)'
;MNPDSEFIVTKSALVKKRKADEFECVKFESYKSNKKIEEKKTGKKQPTRTREIDVNKVTHEVVKFGIAGMKPEERRKAKETLLIKLGAKPPKREYMNYKNLMQKNREEKARLEFLAKTQPDDPINNLLNRTKKKKQPTHTQKRKNNILEAYGKPGQNTVHKKHKK
;
A
#
# COMPACT_ATOMS: atom_id res chain seq x y z
N MET A 1 2.93 -52.10 25.73
CA MET A 1 3.99 -51.14 26.12
C MET A 1 5.00 -51.09 24.98
N ASN A 2 5.30 -49.90 24.45
CA ASN A 2 6.26 -49.76 23.35
C ASN A 2 7.67 -49.55 23.92
N PRO A 3 8.65 -50.39 23.56
CA PRO A 3 10.00 -50.33 24.12
C PRO A 3 10.86 -49.16 23.59
N ASP A 4 10.39 -48.39 22.60
CA ASP A 4 11.21 -47.42 21.87
C ASP A 4 11.29 -46.01 22.52
N SER A 5 11.08 -45.90 23.82
CA SER A 5 11.14 -44.62 24.56
C SER A 5 12.35 -44.50 25.48
N GLU A 6 13.46 -45.18 25.17
CA GLU A 6 14.72 -44.99 25.90
C GLU A 6 15.39 -43.67 25.50
N PHE A 7 15.53 -42.78 26.48
CA PHE A 7 16.14 -41.47 26.34
C PHE A 7 17.66 -41.58 26.14
N ILE A 8 18.15 -41.21 24.95
CA ILE A 8 19.59 -41.22 24.65
C ILE A 8 20.23 -39.93 25.18
N VAL A 9 21.05 -40.07 26.24
CA VAL A 9 21.73 -38.94 26.90
C VAL A 9 22.80 -38.33 25.98
N THR A 10 22.78 -37.01 25.82
CA THR A 10 23.77 -36.28 25.00
C THR A 10 25.06 -36.00 25.78
N LYS A 11 26.21 -35.94 25.09
CA LYS A 11 27.53 -35.67 25.71
C LYS A 11 27.57 -34.38 26.52
N SER A 12 26.84 -33.35 26.10
CA SER A 12 26.74 -32.07 26.80
C SER A 12 25.91 -32.12 28.09
N ALA A 13 25.00 -33.09 28.21
CA ALA A 13 24.24 -33.34 29.43
C ALA A 13 25.11 -33.97 30.54
N LEU A 14 26.06 -34.83 30.18
CA LEU A 14 27.03 -35.42 31.13
C LEU A 14 27.96 -34.36 31.77
N VAL A 15 28.24 -33.27 31.06
CA VAL A 15 29.12 -32.19 31.54
C VAL A 15 28.42 -31.31 32.59
N LYS A 16 27.09 -31.23 32.55
CA LYS A 16 26.30 -30.47 33.52
C LYS A 16 25.90 -31.39 34.67
N LYS A 17 26.49 -31.22 35.85
CA LYS A 17 26.19 -31.97 37.10
C LYS A 17 24.80 -31.65 37.68
N ARG A 18 23.75 -31.67 36.88
CA ARG A 18 22.37 -31.73 37.40
C ARG A 18 22.13 -33.17 37.84
N LYS A 19 21.51 -33.38 39.01
CA LYS A 19 21.17 -34.73 39.47
C LYS A 19 20.29 -35.38 38.41
N ALA A 20 20.67 -36.57 37.95
CA ALA A 20 19.94 -37.29 36.90
C ALA A 20 18.49 -37.65 37.31
N ASP A 21 18.23 -37.62 38.62
CA ASP A 21 16.96 -38.03 39.23
C ASP A 21 15.85 -36.97 39.16
N GLU A 22 16.14 -35.76 38.68
CA GLU A 22 15.20 -34.63 38.66
C GLU A 22 14.88 -34.19 37.21
N PHE A 23 14.55 -35.16 36.36
CA PHE A 23 14.11 -34.94 34.98
C PHE A 23 12.60 -35.13 34.87
N GLU A 24 11.88 -34.05 34.60
CA GLU A 24 10.43 -34.09 34.35
C GLU A 24 10.17 -34.01 32.84
N CYS A 25 9.69 -35.12 32.26
CA CYS A 25 9.27 -35.17 30.85
C CYS A 25 7.82 -34.70 30.72
N VAL A 26 7.61 -33.41 30.41
CA VAL A 26 6.27 -32.89 30.11
C VAL A 26 5.96 -33.11 28.64
N LYS A 27 5.20 -34.17 28.34
CA LYS A 27 4.74 -34.50 26.99
C LYS A 27 3.48 -33.68 26.66
N PHE A 28 3.61 -32.68 25.79
CA PHE A 28 2.47 -31.93 25.27
C PHE A 28 1.95 -32.58 23.98
N GLU A 29 0.74 -33.12 24.01
CA GLU A 29 0.01 -33.47 22.79
C GLU A 29 -0.74 -32.21 22.34
N SER A 30 -0.23 -31.54 21.31
CA SER A 30 -0.91 -30.34 20.82
C SER A 30 -2.23 -30.76 20.18
N TYR A 31 -3.37 -30.38 20.77
CA TYR A 31 -4.68 -30.38 20.10
C TYR A 31 -4.75 -29.25 19.06
N LYS A 32 -3.75 -29.16 18.18
CA LYS A 32 -3.86 -28.32 17.00
C LYS A 32 -4.61 -29.14 15.97
N SER A 33 -5.94 -28.98 15.93
CA SER A 33 -6.68 -29.34 14.73
C SER A 33 -6.01 -28.60 13.59
N ASN A 34 -5.57 -29.31 12.54
CA ASN A 34 -5.42 -28.75 11.21
C ASN A 34 -6.83 -28.37 10.72
N LYS A 35 -7.46 -27.38 11.37
CA LYS A 35 -8.60 -26.69 10.80
C LYS A 35 -8.02 -25.98 9.59
N LYS A 36 -8.22 -26.56 8.41
CA LYS A 36 -8.49 -25.76 7.22
C LYS A 36 -9.36 -24.62 7.72
N ILE A 37 -8.93 -23.38 7.50
CA ILE A 37 -9.77 -22.22 7.74
C ILE A 37 -10.96 -22.44 6.79
N GLU A 38 -11.99 -23.11 7.29
CA GLU A 38 -13.28 -23.16 6.65
C GLU A 38 -13.71 -21.70 6.64
N GLU A 39 -13.77 -21.13 5.44
CA GLU A 39 -14.49 -19.90 5.21
C GLU A 39 -15.83 -20.07 5.91
N LYS A 40 -16.01 -19.40 7.04
CA LYS A 40 -17.30 -19.39 7.73
C LYS A 40 -18.31 -18.90 6.69
N LYS A 41 -19.07 -19.83 6.11
CA LYS A 41 -20.29 -19.51 5.37
C LYS A 41 -21.32 -19.07 6.40
N THR A 42 -21.11 -17.90 7.01
CA THR A 42 -22.17 -17.17 7.71
C THR A 42 -23.10 -16.63 6.63
N GLY A 43 -23.99 -17.48 6.17
CA GLY A 43 -25.04 -17.14 5.23
C GLY A 43 -26.28 -17.94 5.59
N LYS A 44 -26.99 -17.51 6.63
CA LYS A 44 -28.41 -17.83 6.76
C LYS A 44 -29.05 -17.42 5.43
N LYS A 45 -29.46 -18.39 4.60
CA LYS A 45 -30.28 -18.13 3.42
C LYS A 45 -31.63 -17.65 3.91
N GLN A 46 -31.77 -16.35 4.14
CA GLN A 46 -33.09 -15.76 4.40
C GLN A 46 -33.97 -15.96 3.16
N PRO A 47 -35.25 -16.30 3.30
CA PRO A 47 -36.15 -16.43 2.16
C PRO A 47 -36.30 -15.08 1.45
N THR A 48 -36.43 -15.15 0.13
CA THR A 48 -36.55 -14.01 -0.78
C THR A 48 -37.85 -13.26 -0.54
N ARG A 49 -37.79 -12.15 0.22
CA ARG A 49 -38.82 -11.12 0.24
C ARG A 49 -38.13 -9.79 -0.03
N THR A 50 -38.36 -9.27 -1.25
CA THR A 50 -38.05 -7.90 -1.69
C THR A 50 -36.79 -7.30 -1.06
N ARG A 51 -35.61 -7.83 -1.42
CA ARG A 51 -34.35 -7.23 -1.00
C ARG A 51 -34.08 -6.05 -1.93
N GLU A 52 -34.16 -4.84 -1.39
CA GLU A 52 -33.62 -3.65 -2.03
C GLU A 52 -32.19 -3.97 -2.52
N ILE A 53 -31.94 -3.75 -3.81
CA ILE A 53 -30.67 -4.10 -4.43
C ILE A 53 -29.66 -3.03 -4.05
N ASP A 54 -28.83 -3.32 -3.05
CA ASP A 54 -27.68 -2.49 -2.72
C ASP A 54 -26.61 -2.66 -3.81
N VAL A 55 -26.49 -1.64 -4.67
CA VAL A 55 -25.54 -1.61 -5.80
C VAL A 55 -24.10 -1.89 -5.33
N ASN A 56 -23.71 -1.44 -4.13
CA ASN A 56 -22.36 -1.65 -3.62
C ASN A 56 -22.10 -3.12 -3.28
N LYS A 57 -23.12 -3.82 -2.77
CA LYS A 57 -23.03 -5.26 -2.49
C LYS A 57 -22.98 -6.07 -3.79
N VAL A 58 -23.85 -5.74 -4.74
CA VAL A 58 -23.88 -6.42 -6.05
C VAL A 58 -22.58 -6.22 -6.82
N THR A 59 -22.05 -4.99 -6.87
CA THR A 59 -20.77 -4.72 -7.55
C THR A 59 -19.63 -5.50 -6.92
N HIS A 60 -19.58 -5.62 -5.58
CA HIS A 60 -18.60 -6.44 -4.90
C HIS A 60 -18.72 -7.94 -5.24
N GLU A 61 -19.95 -8.47 -5.28
CA GLU A 61 -20.22 -9.85 -5.65
C GLU A 61 -19.82 -10.15 -7.10
N VAL A 62 -20.12 -9.24 -8.03
CA VAL A 62 -19.72 -9.36 -9.44
C VAL A 62 -18.19 -9.39 -9.56
N VAL A 63 -17.48 -8.50 -8.85
CA VAL A 63 -16.00 -8.51 -8.85
C VAL A 63 -15.46 -9.82 -8.27
N LYS A 64 -16.01 -10.29 -7.14
CA LYS A 64 -15.61 -11.55 -6.52
C LYS A 64 -15.83 -12.74 -7.46
N PHE A 65 -16.96 -12.77 -8.17
CA PHE A 65 -17.29 -13.78 -9.16
C PHE A 65 -16.30 -13.76 -10.33
N GLY A 66 -15.99 -12.59 -10.87
CA GLY A 66 -15.00 -12.44 -11.95
C GLY A 66 -13.61 -12.97 -11.56
N ILE A 67 -13.18 -12.72 -10.31
CA ILE A 67 -11.90 -13.22 -9.79
C ILE A 67 -11.88 -14.75 -9.69
N ALA A 68 -13.00 -15.38 -9.37
CA ALA A 68 -13.07 -16.84 -9.19
C ALA A 68 -12.74 -17.61 -10.48
N GLY A 69 -13.09 -17.06 -11.65
CA GLY A 69 -12.82 -17.66 -12.96
C GLY A 69 -11.39 -17.50 -13.50
N MET A 70 -10.54 -16.69 -12.86
CA MET A 70 -9.18 -16.41 -13.34
C MET A 70 -8.20 -17.55 -13.04
N LYS A 71 -7.08 -17.60 -13.78
CA LYS A 71 -5.94 -18.50 -13.48
C LYS A 71 -5.37 -18.23 -12.08
N PRO A 72 -4.71 -19.20 -11.42
CA PRO A 72 -4.26 -19.06 -10.04
C PRO A 72 -3.38 -17.82 -9.76
N GLU A 73 -2.45 -17.50 -10.66
CA GLU A 73 -1.55 -16.35 -10.50
C GLU A 73 -2.27 -15.01 -10.64
N GLU A 74 -3.11 -14.90 -11.67
CA GLU A 74 -3.94 -13.71 -11.94
C GLU A 74 -4.95 -13.49 -10.81
N ARG A 75 -5.53 -14.58 -10.28
CA ARG A 75 -6.44 -14.56 -9.15
C ARG A 75 -5.80 -13.98 -7.89
N ARG A 76 -4.53 -14.31 -7.61
CA ARG A 76 -3.79 -13.75 -6.47
C ARG A 76 -3.63 -12.24 -6.60
N LYS A 77 -3.15 -11.76 -7.75
CA LYS A 77 -3.00 -10.33 -8.05
C LYS A 77 -4.35 -9.60 -7.97
N ALA A 78 -5.40 -10.17 -8.55
CA ALA A 78 -6.74 -9.58 -8.51
C ALA A 78 -7.30 -9.49 -7.08
N LYS A 79 -7.10 -10.53 -6.25
CA LYS A 79 -7.46 -10.49 -4.82
C LYS A 79 -6.68 -9.44 -4.05
N GLU A 80 -5.37 -9.33 -4.26
CA GLU A 80 -4.55 -8.27 -3.63
C GLU A 80 -5.06 -6.88 -3.98
N THR A 81 -5.37 -6.62 -5.25
CA THR A 81 -5.92 -5.32 -5.66
C THR A 81 -7.29 -5.05 -5.05
N LEU A 82 -8.16 -6.07 -4.93
CA LEU A 82 -9.46 -5.95 -4.28
C LEU A 82 -9.30 -5.62 -2.80
N LEU A 83 -8.40 -6.31 -2.09
CA LEU A 83 -8.11 -6.06 -0.68
C LEU A 83 -7.61 -4.64 -0.46
N ILE A 84 -6.68 -4.15 -1.29
CA ILE A 84 -6.18 -2.77 -1.21
C ILE A 84 -7.32 -1.76 -1.42
N LYS A 85 -8.22 -2.00 -2.39
CA LYS A 85 -9.41 -1.15 -2.61
C LYS A 85 -10.35 -1.13 -1.42
N LEU A 86 -10.46 -2.25 -0.69
CA LEU A 86 -11.23 -2.37 0.54
C LEU A 86 -10.53 -1.76 1.77
N GLY A 87 -9.33 -1.17 1.58
CA GLY A 87 -8.58 -0.51 2.64
C GLY A 87 -7.52 -1.38 3.32
N ALA A 88 -7.22 -2.58 2.80
CA ALA A 88 -6.08 -3.35 3.29
C ALA A 88 -4.77 -2.60 3.02
N LYS A 89 -3.83 -2.71 3.95
CA LYS A 89 -2.50 -2.10 3.79
C LYS A 89 -1.77 -2.75 2.60
N PRO A 90 -1.27 -1.96 1.62
CA PRO A 90 -0.53 -2.51 0.50
C PRO A 90 0.79 -3.13 0.97
N PRO A 91 1.33 -4.11 0.22
CA PRO A 91 2.62 -4.71 0.53
C PRO A 91 3.74 -3.65 0.49
N LYS A 92 4.78 -3.86 1.31
CA LYS A 92 5.95 -2.97 1.32
C LYS A 92 6.66 -3.08 -0.03
N ARG A 93 7.03 -1.94 -0.59
CA ARG A 93 7.83 -1.88 -1.82
C ARG A 93 9.21 -2.50 -1.59
N GLU A 94 9.70 -3.20 -2.60
CA GLU A 94 11.07 -3.71 -2.60
C GLU A 94 12.08 -2.57 -2.52
N TYR A 95 13.21 -2.82 -1.86
CA TYR A 95 14.28 -1.85 -1.78
C TYR A 95 14.91 -1.66 -3.18
N MET A 96 15.04 -0.41 -3.59
CA MET A 96 15.64 -0.05 -4.87
C MET A 96 16.64 1.08 -4.66
N ASN A 97 17.81 1.00 -5.32
CA ASN A 97 18.78 2.08 -5.32
C ASN A 97 18.14 3.37 -5.89
N TYR A 98 18.38 4.50 -5.22
CA TYR A 98 17.80 5.79 -5.60
C TYR A 98 18.12 6.19 -7.06
N LYS A 99 19.33 5.94 -7.56
CA LYS A 99 19.70 6.26 -8.95
C LYS A 99 18.83 5.47 -9.94
N ASN A 100 18.62 4.18 -9.66
CA ASN A 100 17.79 3.31 -10.49
C ASN A 100 16.30 3.72 -10.43
N LEU A 101 15.82 4.10 -9.25
CA LEU A 101 14.45 4.61 -9.08
C LEU A 101 14.22 5.89 -9.90
N MET A 102 15.17 6.83 -9.85
CA MET A 102 15.08 8.08 -10.60
C MET A 102 15.14 7.86 -12.11
N GLN A 103 15.95 6.92 -12.57
CA GLN A 103 15.99 6.53 -13.97
C GLN A 103 14.65 5.93 -14.42
N LYS A 104 14.09 4.97 -13.68
CA LYS A 104 12.77 4.39 -13.98
C LYS A 104 11.67 5.44 -14.06
N ASN A 105 11.63 6.38 -13.11
CA ASN A 105 10.65 7.47 -13.12
C ASN A 105 10.80 8.38 -14.35
N ARG A 106 12.02 8.62 -14.81
CA ARG A 106 12.30 9.42 -16.02
C ARG A 106 11.81 8.69 -17.27
N GLU A 107 12.12 7.40 -17.39
CA GLU A 107 11.69 6.54 -18.51
C GLU A 107 10.17 6.42 -18.56
N GLU A 108 9.51 6.21 -17.42
CA GLU A 108 8.04 6.13 -17.34
C GLU A 108 7.40 7.46 -17.76
N LYS A 109 7.94 8.60 -17.30
CA LYS A 109 7.45 9.92 -17.70
C LYS A 109 7.62 10.15 -19.20
N ALA A 110 8.78 9.81 -19.76
CA ALA A 110 9.03 9.94 -21.20
C ALA A 110 8.09 9.04 -22.03
N ARG A 111 7.85 7.80 -21.58
CA ARG A 111 6.90 6.88 -22.21
C ARG A 111 5.48 7.42 -22.19
N LEU A 112 5.03 7.96 -21.05
CA LEU A 112 3.71 8.58 -20.93
C LEU A 112 3.57 9.82 -21.83
N GLU A 113 4.62 10.64 -21.93
CA GLU A 113 4.64 11.80 -22.84
C GLU A 113 4.61 11.38 -24.31
N PHE A 114 5.32 10.31 -24.68
CA PHE A 114 5.27 9.74 -26.02
C PHE A 114 3.87 9.22 -26.36
N LEU A 115 3.29 8.39 -25.49
CA LEU A 115 1.93 7.85 -25.67
C LEU A 115 0.89 8.96 -25.80
N ALA A 116 0.99 10.01 -24.99
CA ALA A 116 0.10 11.16 -25.05
C ALA A 116 0.21 11.95 -26.37
N LYS A 117 1.36 11.91 -27.05
CA LYS A 117 1.55 12.55 -28.37
C LYS A 117 1.05 11.67 -29.51
N THR A 118 1.23 10.35 -29.41
CA THR A 118 0.87 9.41 -30.48
C THR A 118 -0.62 9.05 -30.48
N GLN A 119 -1.30 9.12 -29.32
CA GLN A 119 -2.73 8.83 -29.18
C GLN A 119 -3.45 9.93 -28.38
N PRO A 120 -3.69 11.10 -29.00
CA PRO A 120 -4.32 12.24 -28.33
C PRO A 120 -5.82 12.01 -28.04
N ASP A 121 -6.48 11.12 -28.78
CA ASP A 121 -7.93 10.86 -28.69
C ASP A 121 -8.30 9.80 -27.66
N ASP A 122 -7.31 9.20 -26.98
CA ASP A 122 -7.60 8.26 -25.91
C ASP A 122 -8.25 8.98 -24.72
N PRO A 123 -9.46 8.56 -24.28
CA PRO A 123 -10.19 9.23 -23.21
C PRO A 123 -9.42 9.24 -21.88
N ILE A 124 -8.52 8.26 -21.68
CA ILE A 124 -7.66 8.16 -20.50
C ILE A 124 -6.57 9.25 -20.51
N ASN A 125 -5.94 9.52 -21.66
CA ASN A 125 -4.88 10.53 -21.81
C ASN A 125 -5.45 11.96 -21.62
N ASN A 126 -6.66 12.20 -22.14
CA ASN A 126 -7.34 13.48 -21.95
C ASN A 126 -7.72 13.77 -20.49
N LEU A 127 -8.07 12.75 -19.69
CA LEU A 127 -8.37 12.93 -18.26
C LEU A 127 -7.13 13.32 -17.43
N LEU A 128 -5.98 12.69 -17.71
CA LEU A 128 -4.68 12.99 -17.08
C LEU A 128 -4.16 14.39 -17.44
N ASN A 129 -4.42 14.85 -18.66
CA ASN A 129 -4.05 16.20 -19.08
C ASN A 129 -4.99 17.28 -18.52
N ARG A 130 -6.24 16.93 -18.19
CA ARG A 130 -7.21 17.85 -17.58
C ARG A 130 -6.85 18.24 -16.14
N THR A 131 -6.27 17.32 -15.36
CA THR A 131 -5.85 17.61 -13.97
C THR A 131 -4.62 18.52 -13.90
N LYS A 132 -3.76 18.50 -14.93
CA LYS A 132 -2.61 19.42 -15.04
C LYS A 132 -2.99 20.84 -15.45
N LYS A 133 -4.13 21.03 -16.12
CA LYS A 133 -4.60 22.35 -16.61
C LYS A 133 -5.32 23.21 -15.56
N LYS A 134 -5.56 22.73 -14.34
CA LYS A 134 -6.14 23.53 -13.24
C LYS A 134 -5.12 23.85 -12.14
N LYS A 135 -4.07 24.58 -12.51
CA LYS A 135 -3.38 25.49 -11.59
C LYS A 135 -3.24 26.82 -12.32
N GLN A 136 -4.37 27.51 -12.49
CA GLN A 136 -4.29 28.94 -12.78
C GLN A 136 -3.57 29.57 -11.57
N PRO A 137 -2.44 30.27 -11.77
CA PRO A 137 -1.82 30.97 -10.67
C PRO A 137 -2.86 31.95 -10.13
N THR A 138 -3.22 31.81 -8.86
CA THR A 138 -3.94 32.87 -8.16
C THR A 138 -3.17 34.16 -8.39
N HIS A 139 -3.89 35.24 -8.67
CA HIS A 139 -3.45 36.56 -9.12
C HIS A 139 -2.30 37.22 -8.30
N THR A 140 -1.79 36.58 -7.25
CA THR A 140 -0.87 37.18 -6.28
C THR A 140 0.61 37.05 -6.60
N GLN A 141 1.07 36.33 -7.63
CA GLN A 141 2.52 36.23 -7.91
C GLN A 141 2.86 36.29 -9.40
N LYS A 142 2.56 37.44 -10.02
CA LYS A 142 3.33 37.87 -11.19
C LYS A 142 4.75 38.19 -10.70
N ARG A 143 5.65 37.25 -11.00
CA ARG A 143 7.11 37.27 -10.92
C ARG A 143 7.72 38.67 -10.72
N LYS A 144 7.98 39.00 -9.46
CA LYS A 144 9.10 39.87 -9.10
C LYS A 144 10.32 38.97 -9.02
N ASN A 145 11.28 39.17 -9.92
CA ASN A 145 12.41 38.25 -10.12
C ASN A 145 13.43 38.26 -8.96
N ASN A 146 13.16 38.90 -7.82
CA ASN A 146 14.02 38.90 -6.65
C ASN A 146 13.21 38.95 -5.34
N ILE A 147 13.52 38.04 -4.42
CA ILE A 147 12.93 37.94 -3.07
C ILE A 147 13.05 39.25 -2.27
N LEU A 148 14.07 40.04 -2.56
CA LEU A 148 14.35 41.33 -1.91
C LEU A 148 13.27 42.39 -2.17
N GLU A 149 12.47 42.22 -3.23
CA GLU A 149 11.39 43.15 -3.58
C GLU A 149 10.12 42.92 -2.74
N ALA A 150 9.96 41.73 -2.15
CA ALA A 150 8.82 41.41 -1.28
C ALA A 150 8.96 41.97 0.14
N TYR A 151 10.19 42.23 0.58
CA TYR A 151 10.50 42.69 1.94
C TYR A 151 11.01 44.14 2.01
N GLY A 152 11.09 44.83 0.86
CA GLY A 152 11.57 46.21 0.76
C GLY A 152 13.10 46.33 0.94
N LYS A 153 13.76 47.18 0.13
CA LYS A 153 15.17 47.50 0.34
C LYS A 153 15.30 48.33 1.63
N PRO A 154 16.04 47.88 2.66
CA PRO A 154 16.27 48.70 3.84
C PRO A 154 17.16 49.90 3.48
N GLY A 155 16.64 51.12 3.71
CA GLY A 155 17.41 52.35 3.93
C GLY A 155 17.93 53.09 2.69
N GLN A 156 17.07 53.90 2.05
CA GLN A 156 17.50 55.18 1.45
C GLN A 156 16.60 56.31 1.97
N ASN A 157 16.65 56.52 3.28
CA ASN A 157 16.10 57.73 3.92
C ASN A 157 17.27 58.65 4.29
N THR A 158 17.77 59.40 3.31
CA THR A 158 18.40 60.71 3.49
C THR A 158 17.73 61.58 2.42
N VAL A 159 16.99 62.66 2.67
CA VAL A 159 17.03 63.70 3.69
C VAL A 159 15.61 64.27 3.78
N HIS A 160 15.07 64.48 4.97
CA HIS A 160 13.84 65.25 5.16
C HIS A 160 14.04 66.69 4.66
N LYS A 161 13.41 67.06 3.54
CA LYS A 161 13.36 68.45 3.07
C LYS A 161 12.34 69.19 3.93
N LYS A 162 12.82 69.93 4.94
CA LYS A 162 12.01 70.78 5.80
C LYS A 162 11.24 71.80 4.95
N HIS A 163 9.92 71.84 5.10
CA HIS A 163 9.10 72.95 4.64
C HIS A 163 9.53 74.24 5.33
N LYS A 164 9.73 75.31 4.56
CA LYS A 164 9.73 76.68 5.08
C LYS A 164 8.58 77.43 4.41
N LYS A 165 7.84 78.16 5.25
CA LYS A 165 6.69 79.00 4.94
C LYS A 165 7.03 80.06 3.90
#